data_AF-E6V6A0-F1
#
_entry.id   AF-E6V6A0-F1
#
_cell.length_a   1.000
_cell.length_b   1.000
_cell.length_c   1.000
_cell.angle_alpha   90.00
_cell.angle_beta   90.00
_cell.angle_gamma   90.00
#
_symmetry.space_group_name_H-M   'P 1'
#
loop_
_entity.id
_entity.type
_entity.pdbx_description
1 polymer ?
#
loop_
_entity_poly.entity_id
_entity_poly.type
_entity_poly.pdbx_seq_one_letter_code
_entity_poly.pdbx_strand_id
1 'polypeptide(L)'
;MRAGLGVQHARGDIEGLAALVNTVARSATTADMQLAAPVEARLSLYQGGTVIAVLEIAGDQVRWTPQPGGTATVGTPPAPALAALRALLTR
;
A
#
# COMPACT_ATOMS: atom_id res chain seq x y z
N MET A 1 18.66 -0.25 -15.39
CA MET A 1 17.89 -1.06 -14.42
C MET A 1 17.58 -0.18 -13.22
N ARG A 2 16.33 0.25 -13.03
CA ARG A 2 15.93 1.01 -11.84
C ARG A 2 15.57 0.01 -10.74
N ALA A 3 16.43 -0.12 -9.73
CA ALA A 3 16.13 -0.88 -8.53
C ALA A 3 15.00 -0.14 -7.78
N GLY A 4 13.80 -0.72 -7.80
CA GLY A 4 12.72 -0.26 -6.94
C GLY A 4 13.14 -0.49 -5.49
N LEU A 5 13.22 0.59 -4.71
CA LEU A 5 13.47 0.57 -3.28
C LEU A 5 12.33 -0.22 -2.59
N GLY A 6 12.52 -1.52 -2.42
CA GLY A 6 11.65 -2.36 -1.62
C GLY A 6 11.90 -2.08 -0.15
N VAL A 7 11.06 -1.24 0.46
CA VAL A 7 11.10 -0.99 1.91
C VAL A 7 10.68 -2.28 2.63
N GLN A 8 11.65 -2.94 3.25
CA GLN A 8 11.46 -4.18 4.02
C GLN A 8 11.21 -3.81 5.49
N HIS A 9 9.95 -3.79 5.91
CA HIS A 9 9.63 -3.44 7.29
C HIS A 9 9.67 -4.68 8.19
N ALA A 10 10.63 -4.73 9.11
CA ALA A 10 10.73 -5.79 10.10
C ALA A 10 9.61 -5.65 11.14
N ARG A 11 8.97 -6.78 11.45
CA ARG A 11 7.70 -6.96 12.19
C ARG A 11 7.62 -6.38 13.62
N GLY A 12 8.68 -5.75 14.13
CA GLY A 12 8.79 -5.33 15.54
C GLY A 12 8.48 -3.86 15.84
N ASP A 13 8.45 -2.96 14.85
CA ASP A 13 8.46 -1.49 15.08
C ASP A 13 7.18 -0.75 14.63
N ILE A 14 6.14 -1.45 14.19
CA ILE A 14 5.01 -0.82 13.49
C ILE A 14 3.65 -1.47 13.77
N GLU A 15 3.20 -1.35 15.01
CA GLU A 15 1.75 -1.33 15.24
C GLU A 15 1.11 -0.15 14.48
N GLY A 16 1.82 0.99 14.39
CA GLY A 16 1.38 2.18 13.67
C GLY A 16 1.26 2.00 12.14
N LEU A 17 2.24 1.38 11.46
CA LEU A 17 2.11 1.10 10.02
C LEU A 17 1.06 0.04 9.77
N ALA A 18 0.99 -1.02 10.57
CA ALA A 18 -0.04 -2.04 10.41
C ALA A 18 -1.46 -1.44 10.50
N ALA A 19 -1.69 -0.54 11.45
CA ALA A 19 -2.94 0.22 11.56
C ALA A 19 -3.17 1.10 10.32
N LEU A 20 -2.16 1.87 9.89
CA LEU A 20 -2.26 2.73 8.70
C LEU A 20 -2.57 1.93 7.43
N VAL A 21 -1.85 0.82 7.15
CA VAL A 21 -2.17 0.03 5.94
C VAL A 21 -3.53 -0.64 6.06
N ASN A 22 -3.97 -1.05 7.25
CA ASN A 22 -5.31 -1.61 7.43
C ASN A 22 -6.40 -0.57 7.12
N THR A 23 -6.23 0.67 7.62
CA THR A 23 -7.11 1.79 7.29
C THR A 23 -7.14 2.05 5.78
N VAL A 24 -5.97 2.15 5.15
CA VAL A 24 -5.84 2.42 3.70
C VAL A 24 -6.43 1.28 2.87
N ALA A 25 -6.17 0.03 3.24
CA ALA A 25 -6.72 -1.15 2.58
C ALA A 25 -8.24 -1.21 2.67
N ARG A 26 -8.82 -0.88 3.83
CA ARG A 26 -10.29 -0.83 4.00
C ARG A 26 -10.95 0.26 3.17
N SER A 27 -10.25 1.36 2.88
CA SER A 27 -10.76 2.40 1.98
C SER A 27 -10.80 1.95 0.51
N ALA A 28 -9.99 0.96 0.14
CA ALA A 28 -9.97 0.39 -1.21
C ALA A 28 -11.12 -0.62 -1.40
N THR A 29 -12.30 -0.09 -1.70
CA THR A 29 -13.54 -0.90 -1.87
C THR A 29 -13.94 -1.11 -3.32
N THR A 30 -13.38 -0.37 -4.27
CA THR A 30 -13.79 -0.44 -5.69
C THR A 30 -12.93 -1.46 -6.42
N ALA A 31 -13.48 -2.62 -6.72
CA ALA A 31 -12.79 -3.65 -7.49
C ALA A 31 -12.57 -3.22 -8.94
N ASP A 32 -11.43 -3.60 -9.51
CA ASP A 32 -11.09 -3.46 -10.95
C ASP A 32 -11.13 -2.03 -11.50
N MET A 33 -11.06 -1.02 -10.62
CA MET A 33 -10.95 0.37 -11.02
C MET A 33 -9.50 0.70 -11.39
N GLN A 34 -9.32 1.52 -12.42
CA GLN A 34 -8.01 2.03 -12.83
C GLN A 34 -7.61 3.24 -11.97
N LEU A 35 -6.34 3.34 -11.63
CA LEU A 35 -5.80 4.52 -10.96
C LEU A 35 -5.85 5.73 -11.91
N ALA A 36 -6.30 6.87 -11.40
CA ALA A 36 -6.39 8.12 -12.14
C ALA A 36 -5.02 8.78 -12.35
N ALA A 37 -4.02 8.40 -11.56
CA ALA A 37 -2.64 8.86 -11.63
C ALA A 37 -1.68 7.66 -11.82
N PRO A 38 -0.45 7.90 -12.31
CA PRO A 38 0.59 6.88 -12.31
C PRO A 38 0.97 6.47 -10.88
N VAL A 39 1.40 5.21 -10.71
CA VAL A 39 1.90 4.70 -9.42
C VAL A 39 3.20 5.41 -9.06
N GLU A 40 3.21 6.09 -7.93
CA GLU A 40 4.35 6.84 -7.39
C GLU A 40 5.16 6.02 -6.39
N ALA A 41 4.47 5.20 -5.59
CA ALA A 41 5.12 4.35 -4.59
C ALA A 41 4.41 3.00 -4.47
N ARG A 42 5.18 1.96 -4.12
CA ARG A 42 4.68 0.60 -3.95
C ARG A 42 5.24 0.00 -2.67
N LEU A 43 4.35 -0.45 -1.81
CA LEU A 43 4.64 -1.19 -0.59
C LEU A 43 4.24 -2.65 -0.79
N SER A 44 5.15 -3.58 -0.46
CA SER A 44 4.85 -5.02 -0.44
C SER A 44 4.74 -5.48 1.01
N LEU A 45 3.63 -6.11 1.36
CA LEU A 45 3.34 -6.59 2.70
C LEU A 45 3.73 -8.06 2.80
N TYR A 46 4.59 -8.37 3.76
CA TYR A 46 5.11 -9.72 3.98
C TYR A 46 4.55 -10.29 5.28
N GLN A 47 4.16 -11.57 5.24
CA GLN A 47 3.84 -12.38 6.42
C GLN A 47 4.68 -13.65 6.35
N GLY A 48 5.54 -13.88 7.36
CA GLY A 48 6.39 -15.07 7.41
C GLY A 48 7.31 -15.24 6.19
N GLY A 49 7.79 -14.14 5.60
CA GLY A 49 8.63 -14.16 4.40
C GLY A 49 7.85 -14.27 3.08
N THR A 50 6.52 -14.40 3.12
CA THR A 50 5.67 -14.47 1.93
C THR A 50 4.94 -13.16 1.71
N VAL A 51 4.87 -12.66 0.48
CA VAL A 51 4.05 -11.49 0.16
C VAL A 51 2.58 -11.86 0.25
N ILE A 52 1.83 -11.19 1.10
CA ILE A 52 0.39 -11.39 1.28
C ILE A 52 -0.47 -10.30 0.63
N ALA A 53 0.13 -9.14 0.36
CA ALA A 53 -0.55 -8.05 -0.34
C ALA A 53 0.46 -7.04 -0.89
N VAL A 54 0.03 -6.30 -1.89
CA VAL A 54 0.76 -5.18 -2.47
C VAL A 54 -0.15 -3.95 -2.40
N LEU A 55 0.38 -2.85 -1.86
CA LEU A 55 -0.29 -1.56 -1.80
C LEU A 55 0.47 -0.58 -2.70
N GLU A 56 -0.21 -0.03 -3.69
CA GLU A 56 0.33 0.99 -4.58
C GLU A 56 -0.35 2.32 -4.32
N ILE A 57 0.43 3.41 -4.38
CA ILE A 57 -0.02 4.78 -4.14
C ILE A 57 0.09 5.54 -5.46
N ALA A 58 -0.99 6.21 -5.85
CA ALA A 58 -1.04 7.04 -7.05
C ALA A 58 -1.86 8.32 -6.79
N GLY A 59 -1.17 9.43 -6.61
CA GLY A 59 -1.77 10.69 -6.16
C GLY A 59 -2.49 10.50 -4.83
N ASP A 60 -3.78 10.81 -4.82
CA ASP A 60 -4.69 10.63 -3.68
C ASP A 60 -5.37 9.25 -3.64
N GLN A 61 -5.13 8.42 -4.66
CA GLN A 61 -5.68 7.07 -4.73
C GLN A 61 -4.67 6.02 -4.30
N VAL A 62 -5.19 4.89 -3.87
CA VAL A 62 -4.40 3.70 -3.56
C VAL A 62 -5.01 2.48 -4.23
N ARG A 63 -4.16 1.56 -4.64
CA ARG A 63 -4.55 0.24 -5.14
C ARG A 63 -4.06 -0.83 -4.17
N TRP A 64 -4.98 -1.57 -3.60
CA TRP A 64 -4.73 -2.74 -2.79
C TRP A 64 -4.86 -4.01 -3.64
N THR A 65 -3.83 -4.84 -3.68
CA THR A 65 -3.85 -6.11 -4.41
C THR A 65 -3.50 -7.26 -3.46
N PRO A 66 -4.46 -8.11 -3.08
CA PRO A 66 -4.18 -9.30 -2.27
C PRO A 66 -3.28 -10.29 -3.02
N GLN A 67 -2.43 -11.01 -2.30
CA GLN A 67 -1.56 -12.05 -2.84
C GLN A 67 -1.76 -13.38 -2.10
N PRO A 68 -1.62 -14.52 -2.81
CA PRO A 68 -1.40 -14.64 -4.26
C PRO A 68 -2.72 -14.53 -5.05
N GLY A 69 -2.79 -13.60 -6.02
CA GLY A 69 -3.83 -13.60 -7.07
C GLY A 69 -5.22 -13.06 -6.72
N GLY A 70 -5.34 -12.07 -5.81
CA GLY A 70 -6.61 -11.42 -5.50
C GLY A 70 -6.97 -10.28 -6.46
N THR A 71 -8.26 -9.94 -6.53
CA THR A 71 -8.74 -8.77 -7.27
C THR A 71 -8.16 -7.49 -6.67
N ALA A 72 -7.56 -6.65 -7.52
CA ALA A 72 -7.10 -5.35 -7.10
C ALA A 72 -8.30 -4.44 -6.80
N THR A 73 -8.32 -3.84 -5.62
CA THR A 73 -9.29 -2.82 -5.24
C THR A 73 -8.62 -1.46 -5.18
N VAL A 74 -9.32 -0.43 -5.63
CA VAL A 74 -8.89 0.96 -5.58
C VAL A 74 -9.81 1.74 -4.67
N GLY A 75 -9.25 2.74 -4.00
CA GLY A 75 -10.01 3.70 -3.23
C GLY A 75 -9.21 4.95 -2.94
N THR A 76 -9.88 5.90 -2.31
CA THR A 76 -9.30 7.17 -1.86
C THR A 76 -9.25 7.11 -0.34
N PRO A 77 -8.10 6.77 0.28
CA PRO A 77 -7.98 6.78 1.73
C PRO A 77 -8.05 8.21 2.27
N PRO A 78 -8.32 8.38 3.58
CA PRO A 78 -8.28 9.70 4.20
C PRO A 78 -6.89 10.34 4.03
N ALA A 79 -6.87 11.60 3.58
CA ALA A 79 -5.65 12.39 3.34
C ALA A 79 -4.59 12.30 4.46
N PRO A 80 -4.92 12.40 5.77
CA PRO A 80 -3.91 12.27 6.82
C PRO A 80 -3.27 10.87 6.89
N ALA A 81 -4.02 9.80 6.61
CA ALA A 81 -3.48 8.44 6.60
C ALA A 81 -2.56 8.22 5.40
N LEU A 82 -2.93 8.77 4.24
CA LEU A 82 -2.10 8.71 3.03
C LEU A 82 -0.80 9.49 3.19
N ALA A 83 -0.88 10.70 3.76
CA ALA A 83 0.29 11.54 4.02
C ALA A 83 1.27 10.84 5.01
N ALA A 84 0.74 10.25 6.09
CA ALA A 84 1.54 9.47 7.03
C ALA A 84 2.23 8.27 6.37
N LEU A 85 1.50 7.53 5.52
CA LEU A 85 2.06 6.40 4.77
C LEU A 85 3.17 6.85 3.80
N ARG A 86 2.95 7.94 3.06
CA ARG A 86 3.95 8.54 2.16
C ARG A 86 5.20 8.99 2.91
N ALA A 87 5.03 9.62 4.07
CA ALA A 87 6.15 10.05 4.90
C ALA A 87 7.02 8.87 5.36
N LEU A 88 6.40 7.73 5.70
CA LEU A 88 7.12 6.50 6.07
C LEU A 88 7.89 5.88 4.90
N LEU A 89 7.41 6.02 3.66
CA LEU A 89 8.05 5.48 2.47
C LEU A 89 9.18 6.35 1.91
N THR A 90 9.17 7.65 2.25
CA THR A 90 10.15 8.64 1.76
C THR A 90 11.38 8.75 2.69
N ARG A 91 11.33 8.10 3.85
CA ARG A 91 12.41 8.04 4.84
C ARG A 91 13.38 6.90 4.53
#